data_AF-A0A2A9P3U2-F1
#
_entry.id   AF-A0A2A9P3U2-F1
#
_cell.length_a   1.000
_cell.length_b   1.000
_cell.length_c   1.000
_cell.angle_alpha   90.00
_cell.angle_beta   90.00
_cell.angle_gamma   90.00
#
_symmetry.space_group_name_H-M   'P 1'
#
loop_
_entity.id
_entity.type
_entity.pdbx_description
1 polymer ?
#
loop_
_entity_poly.entity_id
_entity_poly.type
_entity_poly.pdbx_seq_one_letter_code
_entity_poly.pdbx_strand_id
1 'polypeptide(L)'
;MTITLRGAGLLAPSQRRLASSSRSHRSKRPPPPPLPPRPPRPSPQQAPTIRPYKPIINRKPPAPPTPPPPTQPDTLLSLWRRSWIPLTGASLVAGCLGFYIVGTVVATSFAAPDGDATPTGRPPALTGENAARFDRELDYSEWWMGISGLRRALAGYATGHVLEVAVGGGRNLKYYDWRPLCVALEQPSSAVVRRRPLNKGITSFTGLDINVDMLDVARRGLIDAVPPLAAIAPLVTASSMADHMGGRLSFLGDRVRLVHADVHGRLPTPPTADARYYDTVIQTFGLCSVSNPVAVLTNLASVVKPGSGRIILLEHGRGWFGLINGLLDRYAGGHCAKFGCWWNRDIDAIIRQAAEETPGLEIIKLERPRMWQFGTLLRVELRVVEEE
;
A
#
# COMPACT_ATOMS: atom_id res chain seq x y z
N MET A 1 -45.64 23.38 41.90
CA MET A 1 -46.18 24.75 41.78
C MET A 1 -45.13 25.57 41.05
N THR A 2 -45.30 26.12 39.85
CA THR A 2 -46.49 26.43 39.07
C THR A 2 -46.09 26.55 37.59
N ILE A 3 -47.04 26.20 36.74
CA ILE A 3 -47.11 26.17 35.27
C ILE A 3 -46.89 27.55 34.64
N THR A 4 -46.32 27.62 33.42
CA THR A 4 -46.73 28.52 32.30
C THR A 4 -45.88 28.25 31.05
N LEU A 5 -46.33 27.41 30.11
CA LEU A 5 -47.16 27.70 28.92
C LEU A 5 -46.45 28.45 27.77
N ARG A 6 -46.10 27.67 26.73
CA ARG A 6 -45.74 28.04 25.36
C ARG A 6 -46.99 28.25 24.50
N GLY A 7 -46.89 29.14 23.52
CA GLY A 7 -47.79 29.30 22.36
C GLY A 7 -48.34 30.73 22.27
N ALA A 8 -48.53 31.38 21.11
CA ALA A 8 -48.38 31.05 19.70
C ALA A 8 -48.52 32.37 18.88
N GLY A 9 -48.20 32.36 17.57
CA GLY A 9 -48.63 33.38 16.60
C GLY A 9 -47.50 33.80 15.66
N LEU A 10 -47.32 33.17 14.48
CA LEU A 10 -47.93 33.52 13.17
C LEU A 10 -47.67 34.97 12.74
N LEU A 11 -46.97 35.15 11.61
CA LEU A 11 -47.39 35.89 10.41
C LEU A 11 -46.20 36.18 9.47
N ALA A 12 -46.22 35.57 8.29
CA ALA A 12 -45.75 36.20 7.04
C ALA A 12 -46.81 37.27 6.63
N PRO A 13 -46.58 38.25 5.73
CA PRO A 13 -45.78 38.14 4.50
C PRO A 13 -45.11 39.47 4.03
N SER A 14 -44.69 39.48 2.76
CA SER A 14 -44.69 40.62 1.84
C SER A 14 -43.33 41.22 1.46
N GLN A 15 -43.00 40.94 0.20
CA GLN A 15 -41.98 41.56 -0.62
C GLN A 15 -42.14 43.10 -0.71
N ARG A 16 -41.01 43.82 -0.70
CA ARG A 16 -40.88 45.18 -1.22
C ARG A 16 -39.78 45.26 -2.27
N ARG A 17 -40.22 45.56 -3.49
CA ARG A 17 -39.57 46.42 -4.52
C ARG A 17 -38.94 47.66 -3.86
N LEU A 18 -37.92 48.37 -4.35
CA LEU A 18 -37.26 48.60 -5.65
C LEU A 18 -36.01 49.45 -5.30
N ALA A 19 -34.90 49.35 -6.04
CA ALA A 19 -34.17 50.51 -6.59
C ALA A 19 -32.87 50.10 -7.31
N SER A 20 -32.67 50.76 -8.43
CA SER A 20 -31.64 50.60 -9.47
C SER A 20 -30.31 51.24 -9.08
N SER A 21 -29.17 50.67 -9.51
CA SER A 21 -28.23 51.38 -10.42
C SER A 21 -27.01 50.55 -10.84
N SER A 22 -26.82 50.45 -12.16
CA SER A 22 -25.57 50.48 -12.93
C SER A 22 -24.41 49.52 -12.62
N ARG A 23 -24.11 48.61 -13.57
CA ARG A 23 -22.88 48.68 -14.39
C ARG A 23 -22.94 47.69 -15.56
N SER A 24 -22.61 48.21 -16.74
CA SER A 24 -22.44 47.48 -17.99
C SER A 24 -21.27 46.50 -17.89
N HIS A 25 -21.54 45.19 -18.04
CA HIS A 25 -20.56 44.22 -18.49
C HIS A 25 -21.15 43.33 -19.59
N ARG A 26 -20.49 43.38 -20.73
CA ARG A 26 -20.73 42.67 -21.98
C ARG A 26 -20.66 41.15 -21.77
N SER A 27 -21.79 40.46 -21.80
CA SER A 27 -21.85 38.99 -21.80
C SER A 27 -21.64 38.44 -23.22
N LYS A 28 -20.60 37.63 -23.41
CA LYS A 28 -20.40 36.83 -24.62
C LYS A 28 -21.33 35.61 -24.54
N ARG A 29 -22.23 35.46 -25.52
CA ARG A 29 -23.05 34.27 -25.71
C ARG A 29 -22.16 33.08 -26.13
N PRO A 30 -22.29 31.88 -25.55
CA PRO A 30 -21.59 30.69 -26.04
C PRO A 30 -22.19 30.23 -27.40
N PRO A 31 -21.38 29.67 -28.32
CA PRO A 31 -21.85 29.19 -29.61
C PRO A 31 -22.68 27.89 -29.49
N PRO A 32 -23.59 27.62 -30.45
CA PRO A 32 -24.38 26.38 -30.47
C PRO A 32 -23.51 25.15 -30.81
N PRO A 33 -23.93 23.94 -30.38
CA PRO A 33 -23.20 22.70 -30.66
C PRO A 33 -23.20 22.34 -32.16
N PRO A 34 -22.15 21.65 -32.65
CA PRO A 34 -22.03 21.28 -34.06
C PRO A 34 -23.05 20.19 -34.46
N LEU A 35 -23.58 20.31 -35.68
CA LEU A 35 -24.53 19.37 -36.30
C LEU A 35 -23.87 18.00 -36.57
N PRO A 36 -24.63 16.88 -36.51
CA PRO A 36 -24.12 15.55 -36.82
C PRO A 36 -23.72 15.42 -38.31
N PRO A 37 -22.71 14.58 -38.62
CA PRO A 37 -22.23 14.40 -39.99
C PRO A 37 -23.28 13.72 -40.88
N ARG A 38 -23.43 14.24 -42.10
CA ARG A 38 -24.34 13.80 -43.15
C ARG A 38 -23.88 12.43 -43.71
N PRO A 39 -24.79 11.47 -43.99
CA PRO A 39 -24.40 10.21 -44.61
C PRO A 39 -23.80 10.42 -46.01
N PRO A 40 -22.83 9.58 -46.44
CA PRO A 40 -22.19 9.71 -47.74
C PRO A 40 -23.20 9.47 -48.88
N ARG A 41 -23.07 10.31 -49.91
CA ARG A 41 -23.84 10.29 -51.16
C ARG A 41 -23.51 9.01 -51.95
N PRO A 42 -24.48 8.30 -52.54
CA PRO A 42 -24.18 7.16 -53.40
C PRO A 42 -23.42 7.63 -54.65
N SER A 43 -22.34 6.93 -54.98
CA SER A 43 -21.55 7.14 -56.20
C SER A 43 -22.41 6.95 -57.45
N PRO A 44 -22.21 7.75 -58.51
CA PRO A 44 -23.02 7.67 -59.72
C PRO A 44 -22.84 6.33 -60.44
N GLN A 45 -23.96 5.67 -60.73
CA GLN A 45 -24.06 4.49 -61.57
C GLN A 45 -23.41 4.76 -62.94
N GLN A 46 -22.37 4.01 -63.28
CA GLN A 46 -21.87 3.97 -64.65
C GLN A 46 -22.89 3.24 -65.53
N ALA A 47 -23.32 3.93 -66.59
CA ALA A 47 -24.23 3.43 -67.62
C ALA A 47 -23.67 2.17 -68.31
N PRO A 48 -24.54 1.25 -68.77
CA PRO A 48 -24.11 0.03 -69.42
C PRO A 48 -23.50 0.36 -70.79
N THR A 49 -22.25 -0.04 -71.01
CA THR A 49 -21.63 0.02 -72.34
C THR A 49 -22.20 -1.11 -73.20
N ILE A 50 -23.04 -0.74 -74.16
CA ILE A 50 -23.53 -1.63 -75.22
C ILE A 50 -22.33 -2.07 -76.05
N ARG A 51 -21.98 -3.36 -75.99
CA ARG A 51 -21.01 -3.96 -76.92
C ARG A 51 -21.73 -4.43 -78.19
N PRO A 52 -21.17 -4.16 -79.38
CA PRO A 52 -21.81 -4.53 -80.64
C PRO A 52 -21.82 -6.06 -80.85
N TYR A 53 -22.95 -6.55 -81.35
CA TYR A 53 -23.17 -7.94 -81.73
C TYR A 53 -22.21 -8.36 -82.86
N LYS A 54 -21.39 -9.39 -82.61
CA LYS A 54 -20.58 -10.05 -83.64
C LYS A 54 -21.19 -11.42 -83.97
N PRO A 55 -21.35 -11.78 -85.25
CA PRO A 55 -21.96 -13.04 -85.65
C PRO A 55 -21.05 -14.22 -85.28
N ILE A 56 -21.68 -15.29 -84.80
CA ILE A 56 -21.03 -16.54 -84.41
C ILE A 56 -20.61 -17.28 -85.68
N ILE A 57 -19.33 -17.21 -86.03
CA ILE A 57 -18.72 -18.08 -87.03
C ILE A 57 -17.76 -19.03 -86.29
N ASN A 58 -18.20 -20.29 -86.21
CA ASN A 58 -17.43 -21.52 -86.08
C ASN A 58 -16.16 -21.47 -85.21
N ARG A 59 -16.29 -21.75 -83.91
CA ARG A 59 -15.17 -22.16 -83.06
C ARG A 59 -15.45 -23.53 -82.45
N LYS A 60 -14.50 -24.43 -82.70
CA LYS A 60 -14.28 -25.79 -82.18
C LYS A 60 -14.83 -25.99 -80.75
N PRO A 61 -15.46 -27.14 -80.44
CA PRO A 61 -16.03 -27.38 -79.11
C PRO A 61 -14.97 -27.22 -77.99
N PRO A 62 -15.34 -26.62 -76.84
CA PRO A 62 -14.41 -26.39 -75.75
C PRO A 62 -13.94 -27.71 -75.13
N ALA A 63 -12.65 -27.78 -74.80
CA ALA A 63 -12.10 -28.87 -74.00
C ALA A 63 -12.80 -28.93 -72.63
N PRO A 64 -12.96 -30.12 -72.03
CA PRO A 64 -13.61 -30.27 -70.73
C PRO A 64 -12.88 -29.47 -69.64
N PRO A 65 -13.61 -28.93 -68.64
CA PRO A 65 -13.00 -28.17 -67.55
C PRO A 65 -11.99 -29.04 -66.79
N THR A 66 -10.79 -28.52 -66.56
CA THR A 66 -9.80 -29.11 -65.66
C THR A 66 -10.42 -29.25 -64.26
N PRO A 67 -10.31 -30.41 -63.60
CA PRO A 67 -10.85 -30.59 -62.26
C PRO A 67 -10.18 -29.61 -61.28
N PRO A 68 -10.88 -29.14 -60.24
CA PRO A 68 -10.26 -28.36 -59.17
C PRO A 68 -9.11 -29.17 -58.56
N PRO A 69 -8.05 -28.50 -58.05
CA PRO A 69 -6.96 -29.21 -57.40
C PRO A 69 -7.53 -30.07 -56.26
N PRO A 70 -7.03 -31.32 -56.08
CA PRO A 70 -7.54 -32.19 -55.05
C PRO A 70 -7.38 -31.49 -53.68
N THR A 71 -8.49 -31.37 -52.94
CA THR A 71 -8.46 -31.06 -51.52
C THR A 71 -7.51 -32.06 -50.87
N GLN A 72 -6.37 -31.58 -50.37
CA GLN A 72 -5.43 -32.45 -49.67
C GLN A 72 -6.19 -33.14 -48.55
N PRO A 73 -6.12 -34.49 -48.42
CA PRO A 73 -6.77 -35.17 -47.34
C PRO A 73 -6.17 -34.64 -46.03
N ASP A 74 -7.04 -34.21 -45.12
CA ASP A 74 -6.65 -33.81 -43.79
C ASP A 74 -5.77 -34.92 -43.20
N THR A 75 -4.51 -34.60 -42.91
CA THR A 75 -3.58 -35.56 -42.33
C THR A 75 -4.08 -35.93 -40.93
N LEU A 76 -3.82 -37.16 -40.48
CA LEU A 76 -4.17 -37.57 -39.10
C LEU A 76 -3.64 -36.57 -38.05
N LEU A 77 -2.52 -35.91 -38.35
CA LEU A 77 -1.94 -34.82 -37.58
C LEU A 77 -2.80 -33.54 -37.55
N SER A 78 -3.47 -33.14 -38.64
CA SER A 78 -4.35 -31.96 -38.67
C SER A 78 -5.63 -32.21 -37.88
N LEU A 79 -6.23 -33.40 -38.03
CA LEU A 79 -7.41 -33.82 -37.27
C LEU A 79 -7.11 -33.96 -35.76
N TRP A 80 -5.95 -34.53 -35.44
CA TRP A 80 -5.48 -34.65 -34.06
C TRP A 80 -5.22 -33.28 -33.43
N ARG A 81 -4.53 -32.36 -34.11
CA ARG A 81 -4.31 -31.00 -33.59
C ARG A 81 -5.60 -30.20 -33.42
N ARG A 82 -6.54 -30.31 -34.36
CA ARG A 82 -7.83 -29.60 -34.32
C ARG A 82 -8.72 -30.02 -33.15
N SER A 83 -8.61 -31.28 -32.73
CA SER A 83 -9.48 -31.85 -31.70
C SER A 83 -8.79 -31.92 -30.34
N TRP A 84 -7.51 -32.27 -30.29
CA TRP A 84 -6.81 -32.58 -29.03
C TRP A 84 -6.31 -31.34 -28.30
N ILE A 85 -5.88 -30.29 -29.01
CA ILE A 85 -5.43 -29.03 -28.41
C ILE A 85 -6.55 -28.31 -27.63
N PRO A 86 -7.76 -28.09 -28.18
CA PRO A 86 -8.82 -27.45 -27.41
C PRO A 86 -9.31 -28.32 -26.25
N LEU A 87 -9.33 -29.66 -26.40
CA LEU A 87 -9.74 -30.57 -25.33
C LEU A 87 -8.73 -30.61 -24.17
N THR A 88 -7.43 -30.63 -24.47
CA THR A 88 -6.38 -30.55 -23.44
C THR A 88 -6.36 -29.19 -22.75
N GLY A 89 -6.52 -28.10 -23.51
CA GLY A 89 -6.67 -26.76 -22.97
C GLY A 89 -7.90 -26.65 -22.05
N ALA A 90 -9.06 -27.15 -22.48
CA ALA A 90 -10.28 -27.16 -21.67
C ALA A 90 -10.14 -28.02 -20.41
N SER A 91 -9.49 -29.18 -20.51
CA SER A 91 -9.23 -30.06 -19.35
C SER A 91 -8.29 -29.41 -18.33
N LEU A 92 -7.23 -28.72 -18.78
CA LEU A 92 -6.35 -27.94 -17.90
C LEU A 92 -7.10 -26.81 -17.20
N VAL A 93 -7.92 -26.04 -17.93
CA VAL A 93 -8.74 -24.98 -17.35
C VAL A 93 -9.73 -25.54 -16.34
N ALA A 94 -10.42 -26.63 -16.67
CA ALA A 94 -11.37 -27.29 -15.77
C ALA A 94 -10.68 -27.88 -14.53
N GLY A 95 -9.49 -28.46 -14.67
CA GLY A 95 -8.68 -28.96 -13.57
C GLY A 95 -8.21 -27.85 -12.63
N CYS A 96 -7.70 -26.74 -13.18
CA CYS A 96 -7.33 -25.56 -12.40
C CYS A 96 -8.54 -24.95 -11.68
N LEU A 97 -9.69 -24.85 -12.36
CA LEU A 97 -10.93 -24.35 -11.79
C LEU A 97 -11.47 -25.29 -10.69
N GLY A 98 -11.44 -26.60 -10.93
CA GLY A 98 -11.84 -27.62 -9.96
C GLY A 98 -10.95 -27.60 -8.71
N PHE A 99 -9.63 -27.52 -8.89
CA PHE A 99 -8.68 -27.37 -7.79
C PHE A 99 -8.91 -26.08 -7.00
N TYR A 100 -9.16 -24.96 -7.69
CA TYR A 100 -9.51 -23.69 -7.05
C TYR A 100 -10.81 -23.77 -6.26
N ILE A 101 -11.87 -24.36 -6.84
CA ILE A 101 -13.17 -24.52 -6.19
C ILE A 101 -13.05 -25.43 -4.97
N VAL A 102 -12.45 -26.61 -5.12
CA VAL A 102 -12.27 -27.56 -4.01
C VAL A 102 -11.37 -26.96 -2.94
N GLY A 103 -10.25 -26.33 -3.31
CA GLY A 103 -9.37 -25.63 -2.38
C GLY A 103 -10.10 -24.52 -1.62
N THR A 104 -10.97 -23.76 -2.31
CA THR A 104 -11.82 -22.73 -1.70
C THR A 104 -12.87 -23.33 -0.77
N VAL A 105 -13.54 -24.41 -1.18
CA VAL A 105 -14.55 -25.10 -0.36
C VAL A 105 -13.92 -25.71 0.89
N VAL A 106 -12.78 -26.37 0.76
CA VAL A 106 -12.02 -26.93 1.89
C VAL A 106 -11.55 -25.82 2.82
N ALA A 107 -10.93 -24.76 2.29
CA ALA A 107 -10.49 -23.61 3.08
C ALA A 107 -11.63 -22.89 3.79
N THR A 108 -12.84 -22.89 3.22
CA THR A 108 -14.04 -22.27 3.82
C THR A 108 -14.79 -23.20 4.77
N SER A 109 -14.66 -24.52 4.62
CA SER A 109 -15.22 -25.51 5.55
C SER A 109 -14.43 -25.59 6.86
N PHE A 110 -13.18 -25.10 6.84
CA PHE A 110 -12.34 -24.90 8.02
C PHE A 110 -12.28 -23.43 8.47
N ALA A 111 -13.24 -22.60 8.07
CA ALA A 111 -13.36 -21.25 8.61
C ALA A 111 -13.55 -21.34 10.13
N ALA A 112 -12.50 -20.94 10.86
CA ALA A 112 -12.52 -20.78 12.31
C ALA A 112 -13.62 -19.77 12.71
N PRO A 113 -14.16 -19.86 13.93
CA PRO A 113 -15.27 -19.00 14.34
C PRO A 113 -14.90 -17.51 14.21
N ASP A 114 -15.91 -16.70 13.90
CA ASP A 114 -15.86 -15.25 14.01
C ASP A 114 -15.52 -14.91 15.47
N GLY A 115 -14.25 -14.60 15.74
CA GLY A 115 -13.78 -14.23 17.05
C GLY A 115 -13.46 -12.75 17.08
N ASP A 116 -14.01 -12.02 18.05
CA ASP A 116 -13.59 -10.68 18.51
C ASP A 116 -12.17 -10.69 19.12
N ALA A 117 -11.26 -11.50 18.56
CA ALA A 117 -9.89 -11.61 19.02
C ALA A 117 -9.20 -10.26 18.84
N THR A 118 -8.90 -9.61 19.96
CA THR A 118 -8.19 -8.33 19.98
C THR A 118 -6.71 -8.59 19.65
N PRO A 119 -6.15 -8.01 18.58
CA PRO A 119 -4.74 -8.21 18.25
C PRO A 119 -3.83 -7.65 19.33
N THR A 120 -2.83 -8.44 19.71
CA THR A 120 -1.88 -8.12 20.78
C THR A 120 -0.55 -7.58 20.26
N GLY A 121 -0.37 -7.49 18.94
CA GLY A 121 0.91 -7.15 18.30
C GLY A 121 1.90 -8.31 18.23
N ARG A 122 1.62 -9.46 18.88
CA ARG A 122 2.52 -10.61 18.93
C ARG A 122 1.88 -11.85 18.28
N PRO A 123 2.32 -12.25 17.08
CA PRO A 123 1.85 -13.50 16.48
C PRO A 123 2.28 -14.71 17.33
N PRO A 124 1.35 -15.61 17.70
CA PRO A 124 1.65 -16.75 18.59
C PRO A 124 2.69 -17.73 18.02
N ALA A 125 2.85 -17.76 16.69
CA ALA A 125 3.68 -18.73 15.97
C ALA A 125 5.14 -18.29 15.72
N LEU A 126 5.51 -17.05 16.10
CA LEU A 126 6.83 -16.48 15.81
C LEU A 126 7.78 -16.58 17.00
N THR A 127 8.41 -17.75 17.16
CA THR A 127 9.43 -18.00 18.20
C THR A 127 10.68 -18.67 17.62
N GLY A 128 11.87 -18.27 18.06
CA GLY A 128 13.14 -18.91 17.69
C GLY A 128 13.38 -19.00 16.17
N GLU A 129 13.81 -20.17 15.68
CA GLU A 129 14.15 -20.38 14.26
C GLU A 129 12.97 -20.16 13.30
N ASN A 130 11.73 -20.33 13.77
CA ASN A 130 10.53 -20.10 12.98
C ASN A 130 10.36 -18.62 12.60
N ALA A 131 10.83 -17.69 13.43
CA ALA A 131 10.76 -16.26 13.16
C ALA A 131 11.56 -15.87 11.91
N ALA A 132 12.82 -16.31 11.83
CA ALA A 132 13.68 -16.03 10.68
C ALA A 132 13.19 -16.73 9.40
N ARG A 133 12.63 -17.95 9.52
CA ARG A 133 12.03 -18.66 8.39
C ARG A 133 10.78 -17.96 7.86
N PHE A 134 9.87 -17.61 8.76
CA PHE A 134 8.67 -16.84 8.41
C PHE A 134 9.05 -15.53 7.71
N ASP A 135 10.10 -14.85 8.18
CA ASP A 135 10.56 -13.65 7.50
C ASP A 135 11.04 -13.97 6.06
N ARG A 136 11.87 -14.98 5.84
CA ARG A 136 12.26 -15.32 4.45
C ARG A 136 11.08 -15.71 3.55
N GLU A 137 10.05 -16.35 4.10
CA GLU A 137 8.88 -16.78 3.32
C GLU A 137 8.06 -15.61 2.74
N LEU A 138 8.11 -14.41 3.33
CA LEU A 138 7.39 -13.26 2.75
C LEU A 138 8.12 -12.64 1.56
N ASP A 139 9.41 -12.91 1.32
CA ASP A 139 10.20 -12.21 0.29
C ASP A 139 9.60 -12.34 -1.12
N TYR A 140 9.22 -13.55 -1.51
CA TYR A 140 8.60 -13.79 -2.81
C TYR A 140 7.25 -13.08 -2.91
N SER A 141 6.43 -13.17 -1.85
CA SER A 141 5.12 -12.53 -1.82
C SER A 141 5.22 -11.01 -1.90
N GLU A 142 6.15 -10.39 -1.17
CA GLU A 142 6.40 -8.96 -1.21
C GLU A 142 6.93 -8.51 -2.58
N TRP A 143 7.83 -9.28 -3.18
CA TRP A 143 8.35 -8.98 -4.51
C TRP A 143 7.26 -9.03 -5.57
N TRP A 144 6.46 -10.10 -5.58
CA TRP A 144 5.37 -10.30 -6.53
C TRP A 144 4.26 -9.23 -6.38
N MET A 145 3.94 -8.86 -5.14
CA MET A 145 3.05 -7.75 -4.81
C MET A 145 3.69 -6.37 -5.06
N GLY A 146 5.00 -6.34 -5.30
CA GLY A 146 5.82 -5.15 -5.47
C GLY A 146 6.13 -4.40 -4.18
N ILE A 147 5.68 -4.87 -3.01
CA ILE A 147 5.90 -4.25 -1.69
C ILE A 147 7.36 -3.88 -1.48
N SER A 148 8.32 -4.70 -1.95
CA SER A 148 9.75 -4.39 -1.87
C SER A 148 10.12 -3.04 -2.52
N GLY A 149 9.44 -2.68 -3.62
CA GLY A 149 9.59 -1.36 -4.25
C GLY A 149 8.97 -0.22 -3.42
N LEU A 150 7.88 -0.49 -2.69
CA LEU A 150 7.26 0.49 -1.78
C LEU A 150 8.12 0.70 -0.54
N ARG A 151 8.67 -0.38 0.04
CA ARG A 151 9.66 -0.31 1.12
C ARG A 151 10.86 0.56 0.73
N ARG A 152 11.40 0.36 -0.48
CA ARG A 152 12.48 1.22 -1.02
C ARG A 152 12.05 2.68 -1.19
N ALA A 153 10.84 2.94 -1.67
CA ALA A 153 10.34 4.31 -1.81
C ALA A 153 10.15 4.99 -0.44
N LEU A 154 9.63 4.25 0.54
CA LEU A 154 9.47 4.69 1.92
C LEU A 154 10.83 4.96 2.59
N ALA A 155 11.84 4.14 2.33
CA ALA A 155 13.20 4.34 2.83
C ALA A 155 13.83 5.68 2.42
N GLY A 156 13.39 6.28 1.31
CA GLY A 156 13.82 7.62 0.88
C GLY A 156 13.41 8.75 1.84
N TYR A 157 12.49 8.51 2.77
CA TYR A 157 12.06 9.45 3.79
C TYR A 157 12.81 9.29 5.12
N ALA A 158 13.59 8.22 5.29
CA ALA A 158 14.31 7.93 6.53
C ALA A 158 15.54 8.85 6.65
N THR A 159 15.36 10.00 7.32
CA THR A 159 16.42 11.02 7.46
C THR A 159 16.49 11.56 8.87
N GLY A 160 17.69 11.92 9.34
CA GLY A 160 17.89 12.47 10.67
C GLY A 160 17.76 11.41 11.77
N HIS A 161 17.09 11.77 12.86
CA HIS A 161 16.72 10.84 13.91
C HIS A 161 15.50 10.03 13.48
N VAL A 162 15.68 8.72 13.25
CA VAL A 162 14.62 7.84 12.75
C VAL A 162 14.13 6.88 13.84
N LEU A 163 12.82 6.80 14.01
CA LEU A 163 12.13 5.76 14.77
C LEU A 163 11.38 4.86 13.78
N GLU A 164 11.66 3.55 13.81
CA GLU A 164 10.84 2.55 13.14
C GLU A 164 10.10 1.72 14.20
N VAL A 165 8.76 1.81 14.21
CA VAL A 165 7.90 1.00 15.08
C VAL A 165 7.37 -0.21 14.31
N ALA A 166 7.12 -1.30 15.03
CA ALA A 166 6.85 -2.61 14.43
C ALA A 166 7.96 -2.99 13.43
N VAL A 167 9.22 -2.82 13.84
CA VAL A 167 10.39 -3.08 12.98
C VAL A 167 10.45 -4.54 12.52
N GLY A 168 9.84 -5.47 13.27
CA GLY A 168 9.81 -6.88 12.98
C GLY A 168 11.22 -7.42 12.77
N GLY A 169 11.44 -8.10 11.64
CA GLY A 169 12.74 -8.64 11.25
C GLY A 169 13.68 -7.61 10.61
N GLY A 170 13.30 -6.33 10.56
CA GLY A 170 14.16 -5.28 10.02
C GLY A 170 14.25 -5.24 8.49
N ARG A 171 13.19 -5.64 7.77
CA ARG A 171 13.20 -5.69 6.30
C ARG A 171 13.47 -4.36 5.60
N ASN A 172 13.14 -3.26 6.25
CA ASN A 172 13.40 -1.93 5.72
C ASN A 172 14.87 -1.51 5.86
N LEU A 173 15.62 -2.10 6.80
CA LEU A 173 16.98 -1.68 7.16
C LEU A 173 17.95 -1.68 5.97
N LYS A 174 17.83 -2.68 5.08
CA LYS A 174 18.66 -2.80 3.86
C LYS A 174 18.42 -1.70 2.81
N TYR A 175 17.31 -0.96 2.93
CA TYR A 175 16.96 0.12 2.00
C TYR A 175 17.31 1.51 2.53
N TYR A 176 17.57 1.64 3.83
CA TYR A 176 17.90 2.93 4.43
C TYR A 176 19.29 3.42 4.05
N ASP A 177 19.44 4.75 4.06
CA ASP A 177 20.73 5.40 3.80
C ASP A 177 21.49 5.62 5.10
N TRP A 178 22.42 4.71 5.38
CA TRP A 178 23.27 4.73 6.58
C TRP A 178 24.56 5.53 6.42
N ARG A 179 24.82 6.10 5.22
CA ARG A 179 26.10 6.80 4.94
C ARG A 179 26.38 7.95 5.92
N PRO A 180 25.42 8.82 6.28
CA PRO A 180 25.69 9.91 7.23
C PRO A 180 26.12 9.40 8.61
N LEU A 181 25.49 8.33 9.10
CA LEU A 181 25.88 7.67 10.34
C LEU A 181 27.31 7.11 10.23
N CYS A 182 27.63 6.32 9.20
CA CYS A 182 28.96 5.72 9.05
C CYS A 182 30.07 6.78 8.96
N VAL A 183 29.86 7.85 8.18
CA VAL A 183 30.83 8.95 8.07
C VAL A 183 31.06 9.63 9.42
N ALA A 184 30.03 9.77 10.26
CA ALA A 184 30.17 10.35 11.60
C ALA A 184 31.00 9.48 12.55
N LEU A 185 31.14 8.18 12.29
CA LEU A 185 31.95 7.25 13.09
C LEU A 185 33.42 7.22 12.68
N GLU A 186 33.71 7.44 11.40
CA GLU A 186 35.06 7.39 10.85
C GLU A 186 35.91 8.62 11.21
N GLN A 187 35.30 9.70 11.72
CA GLN A 187 36.02 10.93 12.04
C GLN A 187 36.40 11.02 13.52
N PRO A 188 37.71 11.13 13.85
CA PRO A 188 38.13 11.49 15.20
C PRO A 188 37.66 12.91 15.52
N SER A 189 37.26 13.12 16.78
CA SER A 189 36.54 14.28 17.33
C SER A 189 37.24 15.65 17.22
N SER A 190 38.30 15.81 16.41
CA SER A 190 39.19 16.97 16.38
C SER A 190 39.39 17.64 15.02
N ALA A 191 38.80 17.14 13.92
CA ALA A 191 38.95 17.77 12.60
C ALA A 191 37.71 18.59 12.21
N VAL A 192 37.77 19.91 12.41
CA VAL A 192 36.77 20.87 11.89
C VAL A 192 36.95 21.00 10.38
N VAL A 193 36.47 20.01 9.63
CA VAL A 193 36.32 20.13 8.17
C VAL A 193 34.90 20.62 7.90
N ARG A 194 34.75 21.89 7.50
CA ARG A 194 33.49 22.41 6.95
C ARG A 194 33.11 21.58 5.72
N ARG A 195 32.22 20.59 5.89
CA ARG A 195 31.64 19.83 4.79
C ARG A 195 30.23 20.31 4.47
N ARG A 196 29.90 20.22 3.17
CA ARG A 196 28.51 20.31 2.69
C ARG A 196 27.69 19.31 3.50
N PRO A 197 26.56 19.73 4.09
CA PRO A 197 25.81 18.85 4.95
C PRO A 197 25.22 17.72 4.09
N LEU A 198 25.50 16.47 4.49
CA LEU A 198 24.89 15.26 3.93
C LEU A 198 23.43 15.26 4.37
N ASN A 199 22.60 16.12 3.77
CA ASN A 199 21.24 16.41 4.22
C ASN A 199 20.24 15.26 4.02
N LYS A 200 20.70 14.07 3.63
CA LYS A 200 19.83 12.92 3.35
C LYS A 200 20.47 11.66 3.93
N GLY A 201 19.73 11.01 4.81
CA GLY A 201 20.05 9.73 5.43
C GLY A 201 19.99 9.78 6.96
N ILE A 202 20.17 8.61 7.57
CA ILE A 202 19.99 8.39 9.00
C ILE A 202 21.21 8.89 9.78
N THR A 203 20.97 9.68 10.82
CA THR A 203 22.01 10.12 11.79
C THR A 203 21.92 9.35 13.11
N SER A 204 20.74 8.82 13.44
CA SER A 204 20.53 7.86 14.51
C SER A 204 19.27 7.03 14.25
N PHE A 205 19.22 5.80 14.75
CA PHE A 205 18.11 4.88 14.51
C PHE A 205 17.62 4.22 15.81
N THR A 206 16.32 4.17 15.99
CA THR A 206 15.65 3.35 17.00
C THR A 206 14.65 2.42 16.31
N GLY A 207 14.85 1.11 16.41
CA GLY A 207 13.86 0.11 16.01
C GLY A 207 13.11 -0.40 17.24
N LEU A 208 11.77 -0.44 17.18
CA LEU A 208 10.92 -0.89 18.27
C LEU A 208 10.01 -2.03 17.82
N ASP A 209 9.99 -3.11 18.60
CA ASP A 209 9.07 -4.23 18.39
C ASP A 209 8.71 -4.90 19.72
N ILE A 210 7.53 -5.54 19.76
CA ILE A 210 7.06 -6.30 20.92
C ILE A 210 7.59 -7.73 20.92
N ASN A 211 8.13 -8.24 19.80
CA ASN A 211 8.64 -9.60 19.70
C ASN A 211 10.18 -9.62 19.74
N VAL A 212 10.72 -10.14 20.85
CA VAL A 212 12.16 -10.29 21.08
C VAL A 212 12.86 -11.17 20.03
N ASP A 213 12.20 -12.21 19.52
CA ASP A 213 12.78 -13.10 18.51
C ASP A 213 12.93 -12.37 17.16
N MET A 214 11.94 -11.53 16.82
CA MET A 214 12.01 -10.68 15.62
C MET A 214 13.10 -9.61 15.77
N LEU A 215 13.27 -9.04 16.97
CA LEU A 215 14.37 -8.11 17.24
C LEU A 215 15.74 -8.76 17.06
N ASP A 216 15.92 -10.04 17.37
CA ASP A 216 17.18 -10.73 17.07
C ASP A 216 17.40 -10.94 15.56
N VAL A 217 16.34 -11.17 14.78
CA VAL A 217 16.41 -11.17 13.30
C VAL A 217 16.78 -9.78 12.79
N ALA A 218 16.13 -8.72 13.28
CA ALA A 218 16.43 -7.34 12.93
C ALA A 218 17.86 -6.95 13.30
N ARG A 219 18.39 -7.43 14.44
CA ARG A 219 19.77 -7.22 14.86
C ARG A 219 20.76 -7.73 13.81
N ARG A 220 20.51 -8.91 13.23
CA ARG A 220 21.36 -9.47 12.17
C ARG A 220 21.27 -8.63 10.90
N GLY A 221 20.04 -8.29 10.47
CA GLY A 221 19.82 -7.43 9.30
C GLY A 221 20.44 -6.03 9.46
N LEU A 222 20.49 -5.51 10.69
CA LEU A 222 21.14 -4.25 11.01
C LEU A 222 22.67 -4.34 10.87
N ILE A 223 23.28 -5.43 11.33
CA ILE A 223 24.73 -5.68 11.15
C ILE A 223 25.08 -5.76 9.66
N ASP A 224 24.24 -6.42 8.86
CA ASP A 224 24.43 -6.52 7.41
C ASP A 224 24.27 -5.16 6.72
N ALA A 225 23.32 -4.33 7.17
CA ALA A 225 23.04 -3.02 6.59
C ALA A 225 24.06 -1.94 6.99
N VAL A 226 24.71 -2.09 8.15
CA VAL A 226 25.66 -1.13 8.72
C VAL A 226 26.96 -1.86 9.06
N PRO A 227 27.87 -2.06 8.09
CA PRO A 227 29.05 -2.92 8.25
C PRO A 227 29.94 -2.62 9.49
N PRO A 228 30.12 -1.35 9.92
CA PRO A 228 30.86 -1.07 11.16
C PRO A 228 30.31 -1.77 12.42
N LEU A 229 29.04 -2.16 12.44
CA LEU A 229 28.44 -2.84 13.59
C LEU A 229 28.94 -4.28 13.78
N ALA A 230 29.45 -4.94 12.73
CA ALA A 230 29.97 -6.30 12.84
C ALA A 230 31.16 -6.41 13.81
N ALA A 231 31.92 -5.32 13.98
CA ALA A 231 33.09 -5.26 14.85
C ALA A 231 32.76 -4.79 16.28
N ILE A 232 31.50 -4.45 16.58
CA ILE A 232 31.11 -3.78 17.83
C ILE A 232 30.15 -4.66 18.61
N ALA A 233 30.52 -5.01 19.84
CA ALA A 233 29.62 -5.70 20.74
C ALA A 233 28.47 -4.77 21.19
N PRO A 234 27.20 -5.19 21.08
CA PRO A 234 26.09 -4.39 21.58
C PRO A 234 26.12 -4.28 23.10
N LEU A 235 25.76 -3.11 23.61
CA LEU A 235 25.41 -2.93 25.02
C LEU A 235 23.98 -3.42 25.24
N VAL A 236 23.81 -4.41 26.11
CA VAL A 236 22.49 -4.93 26.50
C VAL A 236 22.05 -4.23 27.78
N THR A 237 20.93 -3.52 27.73
CA THR A 237 20.26 -2.97 28.91
C THR A 237 19.04 -3.82 29.23
N ALA A 238 18.97 -4.40 30.43
CA ALA A 238 17.79 -5.13 30.88
C ALA A 238 16.60 -4.17 31.12
N SER A 239 15.38 -4.68 31.00
CA SER A 239 14.19 -3.94 31.39
C SER A 239 14.23 -3.60 32.88
N SER A 240 14.04 -2.33 33.24
CA SER A 240 13.85 -1.91 34.62
C SER A 240 12.37 -1.58 34.87
N MET A 241 11.89 -1.76 36.09
CA MET A 241 10.52 -1.35 36.44
C MET A 241 10.31 0.18 36.32
N ALA A 242 11.39 0.97 36.38
CA ALA A 242 11.33 2.42 36.35
C ALA A 242 11.12 2.98 34.94
N ASP A 243 11.57 2.26 33.90
CA ASP A 243 11.64 2.82 32.56
C ASP A 243 10.39 2.52 31.72
N HIS A 244 9.54 1.58 32.17
CA HIS A 244 8.37 1.04 31.44
C HIS A 244 8.68 0.56 30.01
N MET A 245 9.95 0.49 29.64
CA MET A 245 10.50 -0.06 28.41
C MET A 245 11.05 -1.45 28.68
N GLY A 246 10.86 -2.38 27.74
CA GLY A 246 11.53 -3.67 27.82
C GLY A 246 13.04 -3.55 27.55
N GLY A 247 13.70 -4.70 27.40
CA GLY A 247 15.14 -4.75 27.16
C GLY A 247 15.57 -3.98 25.89
N ARG A 248 16.77 -3.42 25.93
CA ARG A 248 17.34 -2.63 24.83
C ARG A 248 18.70 -3.18 24.42
N LEU A 249 18.94 -3.21 23.11
CA LEU A 249 20.23 -3.48 22.49
C LEU A 249 20.73 -2.20 21.84
N SER A 250 21.89 -1.71 22.26
CA SER A 250 22.45 -0.45 21.80
C SER A 250 23.83 -0.65 21.16
N PHE A 251 24.04 0.02 20.03
CA PHE A 251 25.31 0.08 19.31
C PHE A 251 25.76 1.54 19.21
N LEU A 252 27.06 1.75 18.97
CA LEU A 252 27.62 3.07 18.63
C LEU A 252 27.30 4.17 19.66
N GLY A 253 27.40 3.84 20.96
CA GLY A 253 27.05 4.78 22.03
C GLY A 253 25.57 5.18 22.00
N ASP A 254 24.68 4.20 21.86
CA ASP A 254 23.21 4.32 21.76
C ASP A 254 22.65 4.92 20.46
N ARG A 255 23.49 5.44 19.56
CA ARG A 255 23.04 6.05 18.28
C ARG A 255 22.23 5.11 17.40
N VAL A 256 22.46 3.81 17.50
CA VAL A 256 21.65 2.79 16.84
C VAL A 256 21.19 1.81 17.89
N ARG A 257 19.89 1.61 18.04
CA ARG A 257 19.35 0.71 19.06
C ARG A 257 18.08 0.00 18.65
N LEU A 258 17.89 -1.18 19.21
CA LEU A 258 16.67 -1.97 19.13
C LEU A 258 16.06 -2.05 20.53
N VAL A 259 14.76 -1.80 20.63
CA VAL A 259 14.04 -1.68 21.89
C VAL A 259 12.86 -2.64 21.90
N HIS A 260 12.82 -3.52 22.90
CA HIS A 260 11.67 -4.37 23.15
C HIS A 260 10.61 -3.57 23.89
N ALA A 261 9.49 -3.24 23.25
CA ALA A 261 8.41 -2.50 23.88
C ALA A 261 7.10 -2.64 23.11
N ASP A 262 5.99 -2.40 23.81
CA ASP A 262 4.68 -2.23 23.19
C ASP A 262 4.55 -0.79 22.66
N VAL A 263 4.12 -0.66 21.40
CA VAL A 263 3.90 0.63 20.73
C VAL A 263 2.73 1.41 21.33
N HIS A 264 1.84 0.79 22.11
CA HIS A 264 0.83 1.52 22.90
C HIS A 264 1.42 2.17 24.15
N GLY A 265 2.56 1.67 24.63
CA GLY A 265 3.27 2.22 25.77
C GLY A 265 4.03 3.50 25.43
N ARG A 266 4.76 4.04 26.40
CA ARG A 266 5.61 5.22 26.16
C ARG A 266 6.67 4.91 25.10
N LEU A 267 6.80 5.75 24.08
CA LEU A 267 7.85 5.60 23.07
C LEU A 267 9.17 6.22 23.56
N PRO A 268 10.33 5.63 23.19
CA PRO A 268 11.62 6.15 23.60
C PRO A 268 11.92 7.47 22.86
N THR A 269 12.63 8.40 23.50
CA THR A 269 13.10 9.65 22.85
C THR A 269 14.38 9.40 22.06
N PRO A 270 14.73 10.17 21.01
CA PRO A 270 15.93 9.94 20.21
C PRO A 270 17.23 9.73 21.03
N PRO A 271 18.20 8.95 20.53
CA PRO A 271 19.41 8.54 21.28
C PRO A 271 20.49 9.63 21.45
N THR A 272 20.08 10.89 21.58
CA THR A 272 20.97 12.03 21.83
C THR A 272 20.33 12.94 22.87
N ALA A 273 21.07 13.31 23.90
CA ALA A 273 20.54 14.03 25.07
C ALA A 273 19.78 15.33 24.73
N ASP A 274 20.18 15.99 23.64
CA ASP A 274 19.59 17.27 23.22
C ASP A 274 18.37 17.11 22.30
N ALA A 275 18.14 15.92 21.72
CA ALA A 275 17.04 15.70 20.78
C ALA A 275 15.80 15.16 21.50
N ARG A 276 14.71 15.94 21.44
CA ARG A 276 13.42 15.56 22.04
C ARG A 276 12.51 14.77 21.11
N TYR A 277 12.68 14.95 19.80
CA TYR A 277 11.76 14.43 18.78
C TYR A 277 12.51 13.77 17.63
N TYR A 278 11.88 12.80 16.99
CA TYR A 278 12.35 12.17 15.76
C TYR A 278 12.02 13.04 14.54
N ASP A 279 12.96 13.12 13.60
CA ASP A 279 12.73 13.78 12.31
C ASP A 279 11.83 12.92 11.41
N THR A 280 11.99 11.58 11.47
CA THR A 280 11.14 10.63 10.74
C THR A 280 10.68 9.49 11.65
N VAL A 281 9.37 9.24 11.66
CA VAL A 281 8.78 8.02 12.23
C VAL A 281 8.28 7.14 11.09
N ILE A 282 8.58 5.85 11.13
CA ILE A 282 8.24 4.89 10.09
C ILE A 282 7.49 3.71 10.71
N GLN A 283 6.45 3.24 10.03
CA GLN A 283 5.81 1.98 10.33
C GLN A 283 5.45 1.24 9.04
N THR A 284 5.60 -0.09 9.03
CA THR A 284 5.17 -0.91 7.90
C THR A 284 4.37 -2.10 8.39
N PHE A 285 3.09 -2.18 7.98
CA PHE A 285 2.14 -3.24 8.32
C PHE A 285 1.98 -3.46 9.83
N GLY A 286 1.98 -2.37 10.60
CA GLY A 286 1.84 -2.41 12.06
C GLY A 286 0.39 -2.27 12.53
N LEU A 287 -0.41 -1.41 11.87
CA LEU A 287 -1.75 -1.03 12.36
C LEU A 287 -2.74 -2.20 12.36
N CYS A 288 -2.53 -3.21 11.50
CA CYS A 288 -3.37 -4.40 11.45
C CYS A 288 -3.24 -5.28 12.71
N SER A 289 -2.09 -5.20 13.38
CA SER A 289 -1.68 -6.10 14.46
C SER A 289 -1.86 -5.50 15.86
N VAL A 290 -2.23 -4.22 15.98
CA VAL A 290 -2.38 -3.52 17.27
C VAL A 290 -3.83 -3.47 17.75
N SER A 291 -4.06 -3.47 19.06
CA SER A 291 -5.41 -3.40 19.64
C SER A 291 -6.10 -2.07 19.35
N ASN A 292 -5.40 -0.95 19.50
CA ASN A 292 -5.95 0.39 19.26
C ASN A 292 -5.06 1.20 18.29
N PRO A 293 -5.33 1.16 16.99
CA PRO A 293 -4.49 1.80 15.98
C PRO A 293 -4.56 3.32 16.03
N VAL A 294 -5.68 3.90 16.49
CA VAL A 294 -5.82 5.35 16.67
C VAL A 294 -4.90 5.83 17.79
N ALA A 295 -4.92 5.16 18.95
CA ALA A 295 -4.02 5.47 20.05
C ALA A 295 -2.54 5.32 19.66
N VAL A 296 -2.20 4.33 18.83
CA VAL A 296 -0.85 4.19 18.27
C VAL A 296 -0.48 5.41 17.44
N LEU A 297 -1.34 5.85 16.52
CA LEU A 297 -1.08 7.04 15.69
C LEU A 297 -0.91 8.31 16.54
N THR A 298 -1.72 8.50 17.58
CA THR A 298 -1.55 9.57 18.57
C THR A 298 -0.20 9.49 19.28
N ASN A 299 0.23 8.28 19.64
CA ASN A 299 1.52 8.08 20.29
C ASN A 299 2.70 8.38 19.35
N LEU A 300 2.62 7.98 18.07
CA LEU A 300 3.61 8.34 17.06
C LEU A 300 3.69 9.86 16.85
N ALA A 301 2.54 10.55 16.88
CA ALA A 301 2.47 12.00 16.82
C ALA A 301 3.19 12.68 18.01
N SER A 302 3.18 12.06 19.20
CA SER A 302 3.84 12.63 20.38
C SER A 302 5.38 12.67 20.31
N VAL A 303 5.99 11.86 19.44
CA VAL A 303 7.45 11.74 19.33
C VAL A 303 8.02 12.26 18.02
N VAL A 304 7.18 12.60 17.03
CA VAL A 304 7.62 13.23 15.79
C VAL A 304 7.83 14.72 15.99
N LYS A 305 8.84 15.28 15.34
CA LYS A 305 9.15 16.71 15.43
C LYS A 305 8.03 17.55 14.82
N PRO A 306 7.41 18.48 15.57
CA PRO A 306 6.41 19.39 15.01
C PRO A 306 6.95 20.22 13.84
N GLY A 307 6.08 20.54 12.89
CA GLY A 307 6.34 21.29 11.66
C GLY A 307 7.14 20.53 10.60
N SER A 308 8.37 20.14 10.96
CA SER A 308 9.35 19.58 10.02
C SER A 308 9.38 18.06 9.94
N GLY A 309 8.99 17.36 11.02
CA GLY A 309 9.03 15.90 11.08
C GLY A 309 7.91 15.24 10.28
N ARG A 310 8.09 13.95 9.95
CA ARG A 310 7.12 13.17 9.18
C ARG A 310 6.90 11.79 9.77
N ILE A 311 5.65 11.34 9.74
CA ILE A 311 5.26 9.96 10.00
C ILE A 311 4.93 9.31 8.66
N ILE A 312 5.64 8.24 8.29
CA ILE A 312 5.49 7.54 7.02
C ILE A 312 5.01 6.13 7.28
N LEU A 313 3.82 5.81 6.76
CA LEU A 313 3.18 4.52 6.94
C LEU A 313 3.04 3.80 5.61
N LEU A 314 3.34 2.50 5.61
CA LEU A 314 2.97 1.57 4.55
C LEU A 314 2.10 0.48 5.17
N GLU A 315 0.81 0.49 4.87
CA GLU A 315 -0.18 -0.36 5.54
C GLU A 315 -0.98 -1.15 4.50
N HIS A 316 -1.61 -2.23 4.96
CA HIS A 316 -2.60 -2.97 4.18
C HIS A 316 -3.96 -2.89 4.86
N GLY A 317 -5.02 -2.93 4.07
CA GLY A 317 -6.39 -2.83 4.56
C GLY A 317 -7.41 -3.11 3.47
N ARG A 318 -8.63 -2.61 3.69
CA ARG A 318 -9.74 -2.71 2.71
C ARG A 318 -9.33 -2.13 1.37
N GLY A 319 -9.72 -2.79 0.28
CA GLY A 319 -9.54 -2.33 -1.11
C GLY A 319 -10.73 -1.53 -1.64
N TRP A 320 -10.69 -1.19 -2.94
CA TRP A 320 -11.73 -0.37 -3.60
C TRP A 320 -13.04 -1.10 -3.85
N PHE A 321 -12.99 -2.42 -4.03
CA PHE A 321 -14.12 -3.20 -4.53
C PHE A 321 -14.76 -4.02 -3.42
N GLY A 322 -16.09 -3.95 -3.32
CA GLY A 322 -16.87 -4.70 -2.33
C GLY A 322 -16.67 -6.22 -2.40
N LEU A 323 -16.46 -6.80 -3.59
CA LEU A 323 -16.19 -8.23 -3.74
C LEU A 323 -14.89 -8.66 -3.05
N ILE A 324 -13.83 -7.84 -3.20
CA ILE A 324 -12.53 -8.10 -2.58
C ILE A 324 -12.63 -7.94 -1.07
N ASN A 325 -13.32 -6.89 -0.63
CA ASN A 325 -13.55 -6.67 0.78
C ASN A 325 -14.39 -7.80 1.41
N GLY A 326 -15.41 -8.30 0.71
CA GLY A 326 -16.18 -9.47 1.17
C GLY A 326 -15.33 -10.73 1.29
N LEU A 327 -14.34 -10.92 0.40
CA LEU A 327 -13.38 -12.02 0.51
C LEU A 327 -12.41 -11.83 1.69
N LEU A 328 -11.89 -10.61 1.87
CA LEU A 328 -11.02 -10.26 2.98
C LEU A 328 -11.73 -10.46 4.32
N ASP A 329 -12.98 -10.02 4.42
CA ASP A 329 -13.84 -10.14 5.60
C ASP A 329 -14.13 -11.62 5.90
N ARG A 330 -14.47 -12.42 4.88
CA ARG A 330 -14.73 -13.86 5.03
C ARG A 330 -13.55 -14.65 5.61
N TYR A 331 -12.33 -14.27 5.28
CA TYR A 331 -11.12 -14.98 5.74
C TYR A 331 -10.39 -14.28 6.88
N ALA A 332 -10.89 -13.14 7.35
CA ALA A 332 -10.25 -12.33 8.36
C ALA A 332 -10.07 -13.09 9.69
N GLY A 333 -11.09 -13.83 10.15
CA GLY A 333 -11.02 -14.60 11.40
C GLY A 333 -9.95 -15.68 11.37
N GLY A 334 -9.89 -16.47 10.29
CA GLY A 334 -8.84 -17.48 10.11
C GLY A 334 -7.44 -16.88 9.97
N HIS A 335 -7.32 -15.72 9.33
CA HIS A 335 -6.07 -14.98 9.26
C HIS A 335 -5.62 -14.50 10.65
N CYS A 336 -6.54 -13.92 11.43
CA CYS A 336 -6.25 -13.45 12.78
C CYS A 336 -5.88 -14.60 13.72
N ALA A 337 -6.58 -15.74 13.65
CA ALA A 337 -6.23 -16.93 14.43
C ALA A 337 -4.81 -17.45 14.12
N LYS A 338 -4.36 -17.34 12.85
CA LYS A 338 -3.05 -17.82 12.42
C LYS A 338 -1.92 -16.82 12.66
N PHE A 339 -2.14 -15.55 12.34
CA PHE A 339 -1.10 -14.51 12.30
C PHE A 339 -1.27 -13.41 13.36
N GLY A 340 -2.39 -13.39 14.08
CA GLY A 340 -2.65 -12.43 15.17
C GLY A 340 -3.03 -11.03 14.72
N CYS A 341 -3.43 -10.82 13.46
CA CYS A 341 -3.75 -9.49 12.93
C CYS A 341 -5.01 -9.47 12.05
N TRP A 342 -5.62 -8.27 11.95
CA TRP A 342 -6.79 -8.02 11.11
C TRP A 342 -6.38 -7.30 9.84
N TRP A 343 -6.23 -8.06 8.75
CA TRP A 343 -5.77 -7.54 7.46
C TRP A 343 -6.80 -6.70 6.67
N ASN A 344 -8.06 -6.74 7.10
CA ASN A 344 -9.22 -6.14 6.45
C ASN A 344 -9.66 -4.82 7.12
N ARG A 345 -8.81 -4.23 7.97
CA ARG A 345 -9.11 -2.95 8.64
C ARG A 345 -9.30 -1.83 7.62
N ASP A 346 -10.20 -0.90 7.95
CA ASP A 346 -10.34 0.35 7.22
C ASP A 346 -9.27 1.35 7.68
N ILE A 347 -8.08 1.21 7.11
CA ILE A 347 -6.94 2.08 7.44
C ILE A 347 -7.23 3.55 7.09
N ASP A 348 -8.01 3.82 6.05
CA ASP A 348 -8.37 5.20 5.67
C ASP A 348 -9.21 5.86 6.78
N ALA A 349 -10.24 5.16 7.25
CA ALA A 349 -11.06 5.61 8.37
C ALA A 349 -10.25 5.78 9.67
N ILE A 350 -9.38 4.82 10.00
CA ILE A 350 -8.51 4.88 11.18
C ILE A 350 -7.59 6.12 11.14
N ILE A 351 -6.99 6.41 9.98
CA ILE A 351 -6.09 7.56 9.83
C ILE A 351 -6.85 8.88 9.96
N ARG A 352 -8.05 8.98 9.39
CA ARG A 352 -8.91 10.17 9.54
C ARG A 352 -9.33 10.38 10.98
N GLN A 353 -9.79 9.32 11.64
CA GLN A 353 -10.16 9.38 13.06
C GLN A 353 -8.97 9.81 13.92
N ALA A 354 -7.77 9.29 13.69
CA ALA A 354 -6.59 9.72 14.43
C ALA A 354 -6.23 11.18 14.21
N ALA A 355 -6.38 11.70 12.98
CA ALA A 355 -6.19 13.12 12.68
C ALA A 355 -7.25 14.02 13.33
N GLU A 356 -8.48 13.52 13.51
CA GLU A 356 -9.55 14.24 14.22
C GLU A 356 -9.34 14.24 15.74
N GLU A 357 -8.89 13.12 16.31
CA GLU A 357 -8.71 12.96 17.76
C GLU A 357 -7.38 13.49 18.30
N THR A 358 -6.36 13.62 17.44
CA THR A 358 -5.01 14.05 17.83
C THR A 358 -4.78 15.53 17.47
N PRO A 359 -4.63 16.42 18.46
CA PRO A 359 -4.36 17.83 18.19
C PRO A 359 -3.15 18.04 17.29
N GLY A 360 -3.35 18.81 16.22
CA GLY A 360 -2.28 19.20 15.30
C GLY A 360 -1.80 18.10 14.34
N LEU A 361 -2.34 16.88 14.37
CA LEU A 361 -2.00 15.83 13.43
C LEU A 361 -2.71 16.03 12.08
N GLU A 362 -1.93 16.26 11.03
CA GLU A 362 -2.42 16.48 9.67
C GLU A 362 -2.08 15.34 8.73
N ILE A 363 -3.02 15.02 7.83
CA ILE A 363 -2.81 14.10 6.73
C ILE A 363 -2.24 14.88 5.54
N ILE A 364 -0.95 14.69 5.27
CA ILE A 364 -0.27 15.32 4.11
C ILE A 364 -0.56 14.54 2.84
N LYS A 365 -0.52 13.21 2.94
CA LYS A 365 -0.77 12.33 1.81
C LYS A 365 -1.41 11.03 2.26
N LEU A 366 -2.46 10.60 1.56
CA LEU A 366 -3.04 9.27 1.70
C LEU A 366 -3.30 8.75 0.29
N GLU A 367 -2.53 7.75 -0.12
CA GLU A 367 -2.62 7.18 -1.47
C GLU A 367 -2.66 5.66 -1.43
N ARG A 368 -3.32 5.06 -2.43
CA ARG A 368 -3.37 3.61 -2.62
C ARG A 368 -2.48 3.25 -3.80
N PRO A 369 -1.21 2.89 -3.57
CA PRO A 369 -0.29 2.63 -4.66
C PRO A 369 -0.70 1.39 -5.44
N ARG A 370 -0.47 1.44 -6.76
CA ARG A 370 -0.59 0.33 -7.72
C ARG A 370 -1.99 -0.25 -7.90
N MET A 371 -2.56 0.02 -9.07
CA MET A 371 -3.91 -0.40 -9.45
C MET A 371 -4.15 -1.93 -9.38
N TRP A 372 -3.13 -2.75 -9.62
CA TRP A 372 -3.26 -4.22 -9.60
C TRP A 372 -3.40 -4.84 -8.21
N GLN A 373 -3.14 -4.07 -7.15
CA GLN A 373 -3.37 -4.46 -5.75
C GLN A 373 -4.85 -4.27 -5.34
N PHE A 374 -5.68 -3.80 -6.27
CA PHE A 374 -7.08 -3.46 -6.05
C PHE A 374 -7.31 -2.50 -4.87
N GLY A 375 -6.31 -1.66 -4.59
CA GLY A 375 -6.36 -0.64 -3.55
C GLY A 375 -6.11 -1.15 -2.13
N THR A 376 -5.73 -2.41 -1.92
CA THR A 376 -5.55 -2.97 -0.57
C THR A 376 -4.31 -2.46 0.18
N LEU A 377 -3.35 -1.86 -0.52
CA LEU A 377 -2.21 -1.18 0.09
C LEU A 377 -2.48 0.32 0.20
N LEU A 378 -2.02 0.90 1.30
CA LEU A 378 -2.05 2.34 1.56
C LEU A 378 -0.65 2.82 1.90
N ARG A 379 -0.30 3.98 1.35
CA ARG A 379 0.85 4.77 1.76
C ARG A 379 0.35 6.08 2.34
N VAL A 380 0.78 6.38 3.56
CA VAL A 380 0.33 7.56 4.30
C VAL A 380 1.52 8.38 4.74
N GLU A 381 1.41 9.69 4.61
CA GLU A 381 2.33 10.68 5.15
C GLU A 381 1.55 11.62 6.07
N LEU A 382 1.95 11.67 7.34
CA LEU A 382 1.37 12.54 8.35
C LEU A 382 2.43 13.50 8.89
N ARG A 383 1.96 14.60 9.50
CA ARG A 383 2.78 15.63 10.13
C ARG A 383 2.04 16.15 11.37
N VAL A 384 2.78 16.57 12.38
CA VAL A 384 2.24 17.40 13.47
C VAL A 384 2.55 18.86 13.17
N VAL A 385 1.58 19.76 13.26
CA VAL A 385 1.81 21.21 13.11
C VAL A 385 2.57 21.76 14.31
N GLU A 386 3.35 22.81 14.07
CA GLU A 386 3.97 23.57 15.17
C GLU A 386 2.87 24.45 15.79
N GLU A 387 2.74 24.44 17.12
CA GLU A 387 1.85 25.36 17.82
C GLU A 387 2.43 26.78 17.68
N GLU A 388 1.63 27.73 17.20
CA GLU A 388 2.03 29.14 16.99
C GLU A 388 2.26 29.92 18.28
#